data_AF-A0A3R9TBC5-F1
#
_entry.id   AF-A0A3R9TBC5-F1
#
_cell.length_a   1.000
_cell.length_b   1.000
_cell.length_c   1.000
_cell.angle_alpha   90.00
_cell.angle_beta   90.00
_cell.angle_gamma   90.00
#
_symmetry.space_group_name_H-M   'P 1'
#
loop_
_entity.id
_entity.type
_entity.pdbx_description
1 polymer ?
#
loop_
_entity_poly.entity_id
_entity_poly.type
_entity_poly.pdbx_seq_one_letter_code
_entity_poly.pdbx_strand_id
1 'polypeptide(L)'
;AVHQLLISNDAITFSARFGGVSKDIYVPIQAVLGIYARENGQGLFFDPEEYANVAPVEDKLDSETQETSEPTKKKPTLRILD
;
A
#
# COMPACT_ATOMS: atom_id res chain seq x y z
N ALA A 1 -14.34 -3.03 -0.06
CA ALA A 1 -13.27 -2.15 0.42
C ALA A 1 -11.90 -2.79 0.22
N VAL A 2 -11.70 -4.03 0.70
CA VAL A 2 -10.44 -4.79 0.53
C VAL A 2 -10.71 -6.22 0.04
N HIS A 3 -9.67 -6.93 -0.37
CA HIS A 3 -9.66 -8.36 -0.69
C HIS A 3 -8.46 -9.03 -0.01
N GLN A 4 -8.61 -10.33 0.33
CA GLN A 4 -7.55 -11.16 0.93
C GLN A 4 -6.88 -10.51 2.14
N LEU A 5 -7.69 -10.01 3.08
CA LEU A 5 -7.18 -9.43 4.32
C LEU A 5 -6.52 -10.51 5.19
N LEU A 6 -5.24 -10.30 5.50
CA LEU A 6 -4.48 -11.08 6.46
C LEU A 6 -3.96 -10.14 7.55
N ILE A 7 -4.24 -10.48 8.79
CA ILE A 7 -3.74 -9.78 9.97
C ILE A 7 -2.83 -10.78 10.70
N SER A 8 -1.54 -10.45 10.78
CA SER A 8 -0.52 -11.23 11.47
C SER A 8 0.17 -10.36 12.53
N ASN A 9 1.05 -10.96 13.33
CA ASN A 9 1.80 -10.23 14.34
C ASN A 9 2.84 -9.28 13.72
N ASP A 10 3.34 -9.58 12.52
CA ASP A 10 4.38 -8.78 11.88
C ASP A 10 3.77 -7.66 11.04
N ALA A 11 2.70 -7.97 10.28
CA ALA A 11 2.06 -7.03 9.38
C ALA A 11 0.59 -7.35 9.07
N ILE A 12 -0.11 -6.32 8.61
CA ILE A 12 -1.42 -6.40 7.97
C ILE A 12 -1.20 -6.32 6.46
N THR A 13 -1.75 -7.28 5.72
CA THR A 13 -1.68 -7.30 4.26
C THR A 13 -3.05 -7.47 3.62
N PHE A 14 -3.29 -6.81 2.50
CA PHE A 14 -4.53 -6.92 1.73
C PHE A 14 -4.38 -6.27 0.35
N SER A 15 -5.29 -6.58 -0.57
CA SER A 15 -5.44 -5.85 -1.84
C SER A 15 -6.59 -4.86 -1.75
N ALA A 16 -6.40 -3.64 -2.27
CA ALA A 16 -7.42 -2.61 -2.33
C ALA A 16 -7.35 -1.82 -3.64
N ARG A 17 -8.45 -1.14 -4.01
CA ARG A 17 -8.50 -0.31 -5.22
C ARG A 17 -8.53 1.17 -4.88
N PHE A 18 -7.65 1.94 -5.52
CA PHE A 18 -7.56 3.39 -5.40
C PHE A 18 -7.77 4.00 -6.79
N GLY A 19 -8.81 4.83 -6.96
CA GLY A 19 -9.16 5.37 -8.28
C GLY A 19 -9.44 4.29 -9.35
N GLY A 20 -9.85 3.10 -8.92
CA GLY A 20 -10.09 1.96 -9.81
C GLY A 20 -8.87 1.06 -10.08
N VAL A 21 -7.67 1.44 -9.67
CA VAL A 21 -6.44 0.63 -9.82
C VAL A 21 -6.23 -0.25 -8.59
N SER A 22 -5.98 -1.55 -8.77
CA SER A 22 -5.69 -2.47 -7.66
C SER A 22 -4.26 -2.33 -7.19
N LYS A 23 -4.05 -2.31 -5.88
CA LYS A 23 -2.74 -2.27 -5.24
C LYS A 23 -2.73 -3.19 -4.02
N ASP A 24 -1.65 -3.94 -3.88
CA ASP A 24 -1.40 -4.74 -2.68
C ASP A 24 -0.69 -3.87 -1.65
N ILE A 25 -1.18 -3.95 -0.42
CA ILE A 25 -0.79 -3.10 0.70
C ILE A 25 -0.16 -3.98 1.76
N TYR A 26 1.00 -3.55 2.26
CA TYR A 26 1.72 -4.14 3.38
C TYR A 26 1.90 -3.07 4.45
N VAL A 27 1.39 -3.30 5.64
CA VAL A 27 1.48 -2.37 6.78
C VAL A 27 2.11 -3.12 7.95
N PRO A 28 3.37 -2.80 8.32
CA PRO A 28 3.97 -3.31 9.54
C PRO A 28 3.14 -2.94 10.77
N ILE A 29 3.07 -3.81 11.78
CA ILE A 29 2.18 -3.58 12.93
C ILE A 29 2.53 -2.29 13.68
N GLN A 30 3.82 -1.93 13.75
CA GLN A 30 4.31 -0.70 14.39
C GLN A 30 3.87 0.59 13.69
N ALA A 31 3.39 0.51 12.43
CA ALA A 31 2.86 1.65 11.71
C ALA A 31 1.36 1.87 11.94
N VAL A 32 0.69 0.96 12.67
CA VAL A 32 -0.75 1.03 12.94
C VAL A 32 -1.00 1.86 14.20
N LEU A 33 -1.68 3.00 14.03
CA LEU A 33 -1.96 3.93 15.13
C LEU A 33 -3.21 3.55 15.94
N GLY A 34 -4.16 2.85 15.31
CA GLY A 34 -5.42 2.49 15.93
C GLY A 34 -6.39 1.87 14.95
N ILE A 35 -7.48 1.34 15.50
CA ILE A 35 -8.59 0.77 14.75
C ILE A 35 -9.90 1.35 15.28
N TYR A 36 -10.77 1.80 14.38
CA TYR A 36 -12.04 2.40 14.76
C TYR A 36 -13.14 2.07 13.75
N ALA A 37 -14.38 2.06 14.23
CA ALA A 37 -15.58 1.96 13.43
C ALA A 37 -15.84 3.30 12.75
N ARG A 38 -16.03 3.29 11.43
CA ARG A 38 -16.22 4.51 10.65
C ARG A 38 -17.54 5.22 10.98
N GLU A 39 -18.56 4.48 11.39
CA GLU A 39 -19.93 4.96 11.54
C GLU A 39 -20.11 5.89 12.74
N ASN A 40 -19.36 5.64 13.82
CA ASN A 40 -19.51 6.36 15.09
C ASN A 40 -18.17 6.79 15.72
N GLY A 41 -17.03 6.45 15.09
CA GLY A 41 -15.69 6.81 15.57
C GLY A 41 -15.22 6.02 16.79
N GLN A 42 -15.98 5.04 17.27
CA GLN A 42 -15.56 4.22 18.41
C GLN A 42 -14.46 3.24 18.01
N GLY A 43 -13.43 3.10 18.86
CA GLY A 43 -12.27 2.30 18.53
C GLY A 43 -11.24 2.24 19.65
N LEU A 44 -10.07 1.72 19.29
CA LEU A 44 -8.89 1.61 20.12
C LEU A 44 -7.72 2.30 19.43
N PHE A 45 -6.93 3.04 20.18
CA PHE A 45 -5.64 3.58 19.74
C PHE A 45 -4.53 2.79 20.43
N PHE A 46 -3.48 2.51 19.68
CA PHE A 46 -2.30 1.85 20.21
C PHE A 46 -1.35 2.88 20.81
N ASP A 47 -0.66 2.51 21.88
CA ASP A 47 0.35 3.36 22.49
C ASP A 47 1.67 3.27 21.69
N PRO A 48 2.18 4.37 21.12
CA PRO A 48 3.46 4.36 20.40
C PRO A 48 4.63 3.88 21.26
N GLU A 49 4.56 4.08 22.59
CA GLU A 49 5.62 3.73 23.52
C GLU A 49 5.75 2.20 23.69
N GLU A 50 4.65 1.46 23.54
CA GLU A 50 4.61 -0.01 23.63
C GLU A 50 5.44 -0.68 22.51
N TYR A 51 5.50 -0.04 21.33
CA TYR A 51 6.18 -0.56 20.15
C TYR A 51 7.51 0.16 19.84
N ALA A 52 7.90 1.15 20.64
CA ALA A 52 9.12 1.95 20.42
C ALA A 52 10.42 1.12 20.41
N ASN A 53 10.41 -0.06 21.06
CA ASN A 53 11.57 -0.95 21.14
C ASN A 53 11.51 -2.11 20.12
N VAL A 54 10.45 -2.20 19.30
CA VAL A 54 10.34 -3.21 18.25
C VAL A 54 11.01 -2.65 17.01
N ALA A 55 12.24 -3.08 16.74
CA ALA A 55 12.95 -2.68 15.53
C ALA A 55 12.15 -3.12 14.29
N PRO A 56 11.97 -2.25 13.28
CA PRO A 56 11.39 -2.67 12.02
C PRO A 56 12.22 -3.82 11.44
N VAL A 57 11.58 -4.94 11.15
CA VAL A 57 12.19 -5.96 10.30
C VAL A 57 12.26 -5.32 8.91
N GLU A 58 13.46 -4.97 8.44
CA GLU A 58 13.65 -4.50 7.07
C GLU A 58 13.36 -5.66 6.12
N ASP A 59 12.10 -5.81 5.73
CA ASP A 59 11.77 -6.59 4.55
C ASP A 59 12.09 -5.72 3.34
N LYS A 60 13.28 -5.93 2.77
CA LYS A 60 13.72 -5.33 1.51
C LYS A 60 12.81 -5.85 0.40
N LEU A 61 11.62 -5.28 0.29
CA LEU A 61 10.86 -5.29 -0.94
C LEU A 61 11.69 -4.45 -1.91
N ASP A 62 12.48 -5.13 -2.74
CA ASP A 62 13.08 -4.61 -3.95
C ASP A 62 11.97 -3.96 -4.77
N SER A 63 11.71 -2.68 -4.50
CA SER A 63 10.90 -1.84 -5.35
C SER A 63 11.74 -1.61 -6.59
N GLU A 64 11.65 -2.52 -7.55
CA GLU A 64 11.89 -2.22 -8.95
C GLU A 64 10.93 -1.08 -9.33
N THR A 65 11.39 0.13 -9.02
CA THR A 65 10.89 1.35 -9.61
C THR A 65 11.37 1.29 -11.05
N GLN A 66 10.53 0.79 -11.94
CA GLN A 66 10.66 1.08 -13.36
C GLN A 66 10.45 2.59 -13.51
N GLU A 67 11.55 3.33 -13.38
CA GLU A 67 11.67 4.71 -13.78
C GLU A 67 11.44 4.77 -15.30
N THR A 68 10.23 5.14 -15.72
CA THR A 68 10.02 5.63 -17.08
C THR A 68 10.62 7.03 -17.16
N SER A 69 11.93 7.10 -17.42
CA SER A 69 12.55 8.31 -17.93
C SER A 69 12.23 8.42 -19.43
N GLU A 70 11.31 9.30 -19.83
CA GLU A 70 11.30 9.81 -21.20
C GLU A 70 12.49 10.78 -21.37
N PRO A 71 13.19 10.71 -22.52
CA PRO A 71 13.07 11.85 -23.43
C PRO A 71 12.97 11.48 -24.92
N THR A 72 11.97 12.05 -25.58
CA THR A 72 11.94 12.53 -26.98
C THR A 72 12.32 11.57 -28.14
N LYS A 73 11.32 11.11 -28.93
CA LYS A 73 11.11 11.42 -30.38
C LYS A 73 10.23 10.39 -31.11
N LYS A 74 9.26 10.94 -31.85
CA LYS A 74 8.39 10.39 -32.91
C LYS A 74 7.14 9.59 -32.50
N LYS A 75 5.99 10.28 -32.56
CA LYS A 75 4.65 9.69 -32.62
C LYS A 75 4.54 8.72 -33.81
N PRO A 76 4.00 7.50 -33.66
CA PRO A 76 3.57 6.71 -34.79
C PRO A 76 2.21 7.24 -35.27
N THR A 77 2.14 7.69 -36.52
CA THR A 77 0.87 8.05 -37.16
C THR A 77 0.17 6.76 -37.59
N LEU A 78 -0.89 6.37 -36.89
CA LEU A 78 -1.82 5.34 -37.37
C LEU A 78 -2.47 5.87 -38.66
N ARG A 79 -2.35 5.11 -39.75
CA ARG A 79 -3.12 5.35 -40.98
C ARG A 79 -4.28 4.36 -41.02
N ILE A 80 -5.47 4.90 -41.21
CA ILE A 80 -6.68 4.13 -41.53
C ILE A 80 -6.64 3.89 -43.05
N LEU A 81 -6.84 2.64 -43.47
CA LEU A 81 -7.03 2.27 -44.87
C LEU A 81 -8.55 2.22 -45.11
N ASP A 82 -9.02 2.93 -46.14
CA ASP A 82 -10.37 2.71 -46.72
C ASP A 82 -10.40 1.40 -47.51
#